data_AF-A0A7V4MCB1-F1
#
_entry.id   AF-A0A7V4MCB1-F1
#
_cell.length_a   1.000
_cell.length_b   1.000
_cell.length_c   1.000
_cell.angle_alpha   90.00
_cell.angle_beta   90.00
_cell.angle_gamma   90.00
#
_symmetry.space_group_name_H-M   'P 1'
#
loop_
_entity.id
_entity.type
_entity.pdbx_description
1 polymer ?
#
loop_
_entity_poly.entity_id
_entity_poly.type
_entity_poly.pdbx_seq_one_letter_code
_entity_poly.pdbx_strand_id
1 'polypeptide(L)'
;MEYILIIISAIFVNNIVLAQFLGVCPFLGVSNKISTSAGMTGAVTFVMVLASVVTYLIYSYILVPLGIAFMQTITYILVIASLVQLVEIILKKVSQPLYQALGIFLPLITTNCAVLGVTLLVIKKHYNLMEGVVYSFATALGFGLALILLAGIREQLDMVDVPKGMKGAPISLLVAGILALAFMGFSGIV
;
A
#
# COMPACT_ATOMS: atom_id res chain seq x y z
N MET A 1 20.56 14.96 0.78
CA MET A 1 20.55 13.97 1.88
C MET A 1 19.16 13.76 2.47
N GLU A 2 18.25 14.76 2.45
CA GLU A 2 16.84 14.56 2.86
C GLU A 2 16.10 13.49 2.06
N TYR A 3 16.17 13.48 0.72
CA TYR A 3 15.44 12.48 -0.08
C TYR A 3 15.86 11.03 0.17
N ILE A 4 17.14 10.76 0.39
CA ILE A 4 17.66 9.41 0.67
C ILE A 4 17.21 8.97 2.07
N LEU A 5 17.22 9.87 3.06
CA LEU A 5 16.68 9.60 4.39
C LEU A 5 15.16 9.38 4.37
N ILE A 6 14.41 10.11 3.54
CA ILE A 6 12.97 9.90 3.33
C ILE A 6 12.72 8.51 2.72
N ILE A 7 13.53 8.09 1.74
CA ILE A 7 13.39 6.78 1.11
C ILE A 7 13.72 5.65 2.09
N ILE A 8 14.84 5.74 2.80
CA ILE A 8 15.25 4.72 3.79
C ILE A 8 14.26 4.66 4.95
N SER A 9 13.83 5.82 5.46
CA SER A 9 12.86 5.87 6.54
C SER A 9 11.48 5.36 6.11
N ALA A 10 10.98 5.69 4.93
CA ALA A 10 9.68 5.22 4.45
C ALA A 10 9.66 3.71 4.14
N ILE A 11 10.77 3.15 3.66
CA ILE A 11 10.86 1.72 3.31
C ILE A 11 11.08 0.86 4.56
N PHE A 12 12.02 1.24 5.44
CA PHE A 12 12.48 0.39 6.53
C PHE A 12 11.99 0.79 7.92
N VAL A 13 11.83 2.08 8.21
CA VAL A 13 11.63 2.57 9.59
C VAL A 13 10.16 2.90 9.89
N ASN A 14 9.47 3.53 8.94
CA ASN A 14 8.05 3.86 8.97
C ASN A 14 7.28 3.01 7.95
N ASN A 15 7.62 1.72 7.84
CA ASN A 15 6.91 0.83 6.92
C ASN A 15 5.41 0.82 7.28
N ILE A 16 4.57 1.26 6.35
CA ILE A 16 3.14 1.48 6.60
C ILE A 16 2.39 0.19 6.96
N VAL A 17 2.86 -0.96 6.49
CA VAL A 17 2.22 -2.25 6.77
C VAL A 17 2.65 -2.79 8.13
N LEU A 18 3.94 -2.68 8.45
CA LEU A 18 4.55 -3.40 9.57
C LEU A 18 4.76 -2.54 10.83
N ALA A 19 4.90 -1.22 10.67
CA ALA A 19 5.01 -0.27 11.77
C ALA A 19 3.69 0.49 12.03
N GLN A 20 2.89 0.74 10.99
CA GLN A 20 1.62 1.49 11.11
C GLN A 20 0.36 0.63 10.95
N PHE A 21 0.50 -0.67 10.63
CA PHE A 21 -0.61 -1.62 10.47
C PHE A 21 -1.68 -1.20 9.44
N LEU A 22 -1.30 -0.43 8.42
CA LEU A 22 -2.18 0.00 7.34
C LEU A 22 -2.06 -0.96 6.14
N GLY A 23 -3.20 -1.29 5.51
CA GLY A 23 -3.22 -2.11 4.30
C GLY A 23 -3.21 -3.63 4.55
N VAL A 24 -3.63 -4.07 5.73
CA VAL A 24 -3.70 -5.50 6.10
C VAL A 24 -4.69 -6.31 5.23
N CYS A 25 -5.75 -5.67 4.73
CA CYS A 25 -6.80 -6.33 3.94
C CYS A 25 -6.25 -6.97 2.64
N PRO A 26 -5.58 -6.23 1.74
CA PRO A 26 -4.94 -6.85 0.57
C PRO A 26 -3.73 -7.70 0.95
N PHE A 27 -3.06 -7.38 2.06
CA PHE A 27 -1.91 -8.13 2.56
C PHE A 27 -2.25 -9.57 2.91
N LEU A 28 -3.40 -9.83 3.54
CA LEU A 28 -3.85 -11.20 3.84
C LEU A 28 -4.59 -11.85 2.66
N GLY A 29 -5.26 -11.05 1.82
CA GLY A 29 -6.09 -11.56 0.72
C GLY A 29 -5.32 -12.02 -0.52
N VAL A 30 -4.21 -11.36 -0.88
CA VAL A 30 -3.51 -11.57 -2.16
C VAL A 30 -2.14 -12.25 -2.02
N SER A 31 -1.68 -12.50 -0.78
CA SER A 31 -0.38 -13.12 -0.49
C SER A 31 -0.33 -14.65 -0.64
N ASN A 32 -1.21 -15.26 -1.44
CA ASN A 32 -1.15 -16.70 -1.68
C ASN A 32 -0.12 -17.07 -2.76
N LYS A 33 0.18 -16.16 -3.68
CA LYS A 33 1.18 -16.38 -4.74
C LYS A 33 2.07 -15.16 -4.93
N ILE A 34 3.34 -15.39 -5.26
CA ILE A 34 4.30 -14.30 -5.55
C ILE A 34 3.87 -13.53 -6.80
N SER A 35 3.41 -14.22 -7.84
CA SER A 35 3.01 -13.60 -9.11
C SER A 35 1.81 -12.66 -8.97
N THR A 36 0.80 -13.02 -8.18
CA THR A 36 -0.36 -12.17 -7.90
C THR A 36 0.00 -11.00 -7.00
N SER A 37 0.88 -11.24 -6.02
CA SER A 37 1.37 -10.22 -5.09
C SER A 37 2.15 -9.13 -5.81
N ALA A 38 3.07 -9.51 -6.71
CA ALA A 38 3.84 -8.55 -7.51
C ALA A 38 2.94 -7.66 -8.39
N GLY A 39 1.93 -8.26 -9.01
CA GLY A 39 0.93 -7.50 -9.79
C GLY A 39 0.13 -6.52 -8.93
N MET A 40 -0.28 -6.94 -7.73
CA MET A 40 -1.00 -6.09 -6.78
C MET A 40 -0.14 -4.92 -6.29
N THR A 41 1.13 -5.18 -5.98
CA THR A 41 2.10 -4.14 -5.63
C THR A 41 2.23 -3.09 -6.72
N GLY A 42 2.35 -3.51 -7.99
CA GLY A 42 2.45 -2.58 -9.12
C GLY A 42 1.21 -1.68 -9.23
N ALA A 43 0.01 -2.27 -9.14
CA ALA A 43 -1.24 -1.52 -9.19
C ALA A 43 -1.38 -0.53 -8.03
N VAL A 44 -1.10 -0.97 -6.80
CA VAL A 44 -1.15 -0.11 -5.61
C VAL A 44 -0.12 1.01 -5.69
N THR A 45 1.09 0.74 -6.18
CA THR A 45 2.14 1.77 -6.35
C THR A 45 1.69 2.86 -7.31
N PHE A 46 1.13 2.47 -8.45
CA PHE A 46 0.63 3.43 -9.44
C PHE A 46 -0.50 4.30 -8.88
N VAL A 47 -1.49 3.68 -8.22
CA VAL A 47 -2.62 4.41 -7.60
C VAL A 47 -2.13 5.32 -6.48
N MET A 48 -1.22 4.85 -5.62
CA MET A 48 -0.73 5.60 -4.45
C MET A 48 0.06 6.85 -4.86
N VAL A 49 0.94 6.75 -5.86
CA VAL A 49 1.70 7.89 -6.37
C VAL A 49 0.78 8.90 -7.04
N LEU A 50 -0.10 8.45 -7.94
CA LEU A 50 -1.04 9.35 -8.63
C LEU A 50 -2.02 10.01 -7.66
N ALA A 51 -2.55 9.24 -6.70
CA ALA A 51 -3.43 9.77 -5.68
C ALA A 51 -2.71 10.86 -4.89
N SER A 52 -1.47 10.64 -4.45
CA SER A 52 -0.71 11.67 -3.71
C SER A 52 -0.51 12.95 -4.51
N VAL A 53 -0.24 12.87 -5.81
CA VAL A 53 -0.09 14.08 -6.65
C VAL A 53 -1.42 14.82 -6.75
N VAL A 54 -2.50 14.12 -7.09
CA VAL A 54 -3.81 14.73 -7.33
C VAL A 54 -4.38 15.29 -6.03
N THR A 55 -4.29 14.56 -4.91
CA THR A 55 -4.77 15.03 -3.61
C THR A 55 -3.97 16.22 -3.11
N TYR A 56 -2.66 16.27 -3.36
CA TYR A 56 -1.82 17.41 -2.98
C TYR A 56 -2.21 18.69 -3.74
N LEU A 57 -2.45 18.57 -5.06
CA LEU A 57 -2.92 19.69 -5.88
C LEU A 57 -4.30 20.16 -5.43
N ILE A 58 -5.24 19.24 -5.20
CA ILE A 58 -6.58 19.59 -4.72
C ILE A 58 -6.52 20.24 -3.34
N TYR A 59 -5.68 19.74 -2.44
CA TYR A 59 -5.52 20.34 -1.12
C TYR A 59 -5.01 21.78 -1.22
N SER A 60 -3.92 22.00 -1.95
CA SER A 60 -3.23 23.29 -2.03
C SER A 60 -4.00 24.34 -2.83
N TYR A 61 -4.61 23.95 -3.96
CA TYR A 61 -5.27 24.88 -4.88
C TYR A 61 -6.78 25.01 -4.67
N ILE A 62 -7.42 24.09 -3.94
CA ILE A 62 -8.89 24.10 -3.75
C ILE A 62 -9.22 24.18 -2.26
N LEU A 63 -8.85 23.19 -1.44
CA LEU A 63 -9.32 23.12 -0.06
C LEU A 63 -8.80 24.27 0.82
N VAL A 64 -7.52 24.63 0.68
CA VAL A 64 -6.91 25.73 1.43
C VAL A 64 -7.55 27.09 1.06
N PRO A 65 -7.64 27.50 -0.22
CA PRO A 65 -8.23 28.81 -0.55
C PRO A 65 -9.73 28.91 -0.27
N LEU A 66 -10.46 27.79 -0.32
CA LEU A 66 -11.89 27.76 0.01
C LEU A 66 -12.17 27.63 1.52
N GLY A 67 -11.15 27.34 2.35
CA GLY A 67 -11.31 27.14 3.79
C GLY A 67 -12.04 25.84 4.18
N ILE A 68 -12.17 24.88 3.27
CA ILE A 68 -12.96 23.64 3.44
C ILE A 68 -12.04 22.44 3.73
N ALA A 69 -10.96 22.67 4.49
CA ALA A 69 -9.98 21.62 4.81
C ALA A 69 -10.59 20.42 5.56
N PHE A 70 -11.72 20.60 6.25
CA PHE A 70 -12.41 19.52 6.96
C PHE A 70 -12.95 18.42 6.01
N MET A 71 -13.20 18.73 4.74
CA MET A 71 -13.70 17.77 3.75
C MET A 71 -12.60 16.91 3.10
N GLN A 72 -11.33 17.09 3.50
CA GLN A 72 -10.16 16.38 2.92
C GLN A 72 -10.38 14.87 2.75
N THR A 73 -10.91 14.20 3.77
CA THR A 73 -11.05 12.73 3.76
C THR A 73 -12.03 12.28 2.67
N ILE A 74 -13.17 12.97 2.55
CA ILE A 74 -14.20 12.66 1.54
C ILE A 74 -13.65 12.93 0.15
N THR A 75 -12.97 14.06 -0.04
CA THR A 75 -12.33 14.42 -1.30
C THR A 75 -11.28 13.38 -1.71
N TYR A 76 -10.46 12.89 -0.78
CA TYR A 76 -9.41 11.91 -1.10
C TYR A 76 -10.00 10.55 -1.46
N ILE A 77 -11.02 10.09 -0.75
CA ILE A 77 -11.71 8.83 -1.10
C ILE A 77 -12.30 8.92 -2.51
N LEU A 78 -12.91 10.06 -2.88
CA LEU A 78 -13.48 10.25 -4.21
C LEU A 78 -12.40 10.27 -5.31
N VAL A 79 -11.26 10.91 -5.05
CA VAL A 79 -10.10 10.90 -5.96
C VAL A 79 -9.56 9.48 -6.13
N ILE A 80 -9.36 8.76 -5.03
CA ILE A 80 -8.85 7.38 -5.08
C ILE A 80 -9.83 6.47 -5.83
N ALA A 81 -11.14 6.59 -5.56
CA ALA A 81 -12.16 5.80 -6.25
C ALA A 81 -12.15 6.02 -7.77
N SER A 82 -12.05 7.28 -8.22
CA SER A 82 -11.99 7.58 -9.65
C SER A 82 -10.69 7.07 -10.30
N LEU A 83 -9.55 7.16 -9.62
CA LEU A 83 -8.27 6.63 -10.11
C LEU A 83 -8.26 5.09 -10.19
N VAL A 84 -8.81 4.39 -9.19
CA VAL A 84 -8.90 2.93 -9.23
C VAL A 84 -9.83 2.47 -10.35
N GLN A 85 -10.93 3.18 -10.60
CA GLN A 85 -11.81 2.88 -11.72
C GLN A 85 -11.08 3.00 -13.07
N LEU A 86 -10.22 4.01 -13.22
CA LEU A 86 -9.38 4.16 -14.40
C LEU A 86 -8.40 2.98 -14.54
N VAL A 87 -7.76 2.57 -13.44
CA VAL A 87 -6.84 1.42 -13.43
C VAL A 87 -7.55 0.12 -13.77
N GLU A 88 -8.80 -0.07 -13.33
CA GLU A 88 -9.61 -1.23 -13.68
C GLU A 88 -9.79 -1.37 -15.20
N ILE A 89 -10.16 -0.26 -15.85
CA ILE A 89 -10.37 -0.22 -17.30
C ILE A 89 -9.06 -0.49 -18.05
N ILE A 90 -7.94 0.07 -17.57
CA ILE A 90 -6.61 -0.14 -18.15
C ILE A 90 -6.20 -1.61 -18.03
N LEU A 91 -6.33 -2.22 -16.84
CA LEU A 91 -5.95 -3.61 -16.59
C LEU A 91 -6.75 -4.59 -17.45
N LYS A 92 -8.05 -4.34 -17.62
CA LYS A 92 -8.92 -5.13 -18.49
C LYS A 92 -8.47 -5.10 -19.96
N LYS A 93 -7.83 -4.02 -20.41
CA LYS A 93 -7.38 -3.86 -21.79
C LYS A 93 -5.94 -4.33 -22.02
N VAL A 94 -5.06 -4.13 -21.04
CA VAL A 94 -3.62 -4.42 -21.18
C VAL A 94 -3.29 -5.88 -20.82
N SER A 95 -3.92 -6.42 -19.78
CA SER A 95 -3.54 -7.74 -19.25
C SER A 95 -4.74 -8.49 -18.67
N GLN A 96 -5.43 -9.24 -19.52
CA GLN A 96 -6.54 -10.12 -19.13
C GLN A 96 -6.17 -11.12 -18.00
N PRO A 97 -4.97 -11.75 -17.98
CA PRO A 97 -4.62 -12.68 -16.91
C PRO A 97 -4.52 -12.01 -15.53
N LEU A 98 -3.97 -10.79 -15.50
CA LEU A 98 -3.84 -10.03 -14.26
C LEU A 98 -5.20 -9.50 -13.79
N TYR A 99 -6.06 -9.07 -14.72
CA TYR A 99 -7.43 -8.69 -14.41
C TYR A 99 -8.24 -9.87 -13.85
N GLN A 100 -8.08 -11.08 -14.38
CA GLN A 100 -8.75 -12.27 -13.84
C GLN A 100 -8.24 -12.64 -12.45
N ALA A 101 -6.94 -12.50 -12.20
CA ALA A 101 -6.34 -12.81 -10.90
C ALA A 101 -6.68 -11.76 -9.82
N LEU A 102 -6.73 -10.47 -10.19
CA LEU A 102 -6.93 -9.37 -9.25
C LEU A 102 -8.35 -8.79 -9.26
N GLY A 103 -9.23 -9.15 -10.18
CA GLY A 103 -10.51 -8.45 -10.44
C GLY A 103 -11.38 -8.25 -9.19
N ILE A 104 -11.42 -9.24 -8.30
CA ILE A 104 -12.15 -9.15 -7.01
C ILE A 104 -11.44 -8.23 -6.02
N PHE A 105 -10.12 -8.08 -6.12
CA PHE A 105 -9.26 -7.27 -5.25
C PHE A 105 -9.08 -5.82 -5.71
N LEU A 106 -9.46 -5.46 -6.95
CA LEU A 106 -9.38 -4.09 -7.44
C LEU A 106 -10.22 -3.11 -6.59
N PRO A 107 -11.48 -3.42 -6.23
CA PRO A 107 -12.25 -2.61 -5.29
C PRO A 107 -11.63 -2.51 -3.88
N LEU A 108 -10.78 -3.47 -3.47
CA LEU A 108 -10.05 -3.36 -2.21
C LEU A 108 -8.93 -2.32 -2.25
N ILE A 109 -8.52 -1.84 -3.42
CA ILE A 109 -7.57 -0.73 -3.54
C ILE A 109 -8.23 0.59 -3.13
N THR A 110 -9.51 0.80 -3.45
CA THR A 110 -10.22 2.05 -3.10
C THR A 110 -10.36 2.25 -1.60
N THR A 111 -10.59 1.16 -0.88
CA THR A 111 -10.75 1.11 0.57
C THR A 111 -9.43 0.79 1.30
N ASN A 112 -8.30 0.81 0.58
CA ASN A 112 -7.02 0.50 1.16
C ASN A 112 -6.55 1.61 2.10
N CYS A 113 -6.44 1.27 3.38
CA CYS A 113 -6.00 2.17 4.44
C CYS A 113 -4.60 2.75 4.16
N ALA A 114 -3.71 1.99 3.52
CA ALA A 114 -2.37 2.45 3.15
C ALA A 114 -2.43 3.59 2.13
N VAL A 115 -3.29 3.50 1.10
CA VAL A 115 -3.41 4.53 0.06
C VAL A 115 -3.95 5.83 0.66
N LEU A 116 -5.03 5.75 1.44
CA LEU A 116 -5.60 6.92 2.13
C LEU A 116 -4.64 7.50 3.19
N GLY A 117 -3.93 6.63 3.93
CA GLY A 117 -2.97 7.03 4.95
C GLY A 117 -1.80 7.82 4.37
N VAL A 118 -1.25 7.37 3.24
CA VAL A 118 -0.13 8.06 2.57
C VAL A 118 -0.52 9.46 2.12
N THR A 119 -1.67 9.62 1.46
CA THR A 119 -2.10 10.94 0.98
C THR A 119 -2.34 11.92 2.13
N LEU A 120 -2.86 11.44 3.26
CA LEU A 120 -3.00 12.25 4.48
C LEU A 120 -1.65 12.57 5.12
N LEU A 121 -0.72 11.62 5.17
CA LEU A 121 0.60 11.80 5.77
C LEU A 121 1.46 12.79 4.99
N VAL A 122 1.37 12.79 3.66
CA VAL A 122 2.09 13.76 2.81
C VAL A 122 1.74 15.20 3.19
N ILE A 123 0.47 15.44 3.50
CA ILE A 123 -0.02 16.77 3.86
C ILE A 123 0.28 17.09 5.33
N LYS A 124 0.08 16.14 6.25
CA LYS A 124 0.41 16.32 7.68
C LYS A 124 1.89 16.57 7.93
N LYS A 125 2.77 15.99 7.11
CA LYS A 125 4.22 16.18 7.19
C LYS A 125 4.71 17.41 6.42
N HIS A 126 3.80 18.19 5.83
CA HIS A 126 4.12 19.39 5.04
C HIS A 126 5.15 19.15 3.92
N TYR A 127 5.09 17.98 3.28
CA TYR A 127 6.00 17.67 2.17
C TYR A 127 5.68 18.51 0.93
N ASN A 128 6.72 18.87 0.19
CA ASN A 128 6.57 19.43 -1.16
C ASN A 128 6.01 18.37 -2.13
N LEU A 129 5.47 18.79 -3.29
CA LEU A 129 4.93 17.86 -4.29
C LEU A 129 5.94 16.76 -4.68
N MET A 130 7.20 17.14 -4.91
CA MET A 130 8.27 16.18 -5.24
C MET A 130 8.60 15.25 -4.08
N GLU A 131 8.65 15.76 -2.85
CA GLU A 131 8.87 14.93 -1.65
C GLU A 131 7.71 13.97 -1.41
N GLY A 132 6.47 14.41 -1.64
CA GLY A 132 5.27 13.59 -1.53
C GLY A 132 5.23 12.44 -2.53
N VAL A 133 5.67 12.68 -3.77
CA VAL A 133 5.82 11.63 -4.79
C VAL A 133 6.87 10.60 -4.37
N VAL A 134 8.05 11.07 -3.95
CA VAL A 134 9.14 10.18 -3.50
C VAL A 134 8.72 9.38 -2.27
N TYR A 135 8.06 10.01 -1.31
CA TYR A 135 7.53 9.36 -0.10
C TYR A 135 6.48 8.30 -0.44
N SER A 136 5.53 8.62 -1.32
CA SER A 136 4.48 7.70 -1.74
C SER A 136 5.03 6.51 -2.50
N PHE A 137 6.00 6.75 -3.39
CA PHE A 137 6.68 5.68 -4.13
C PHE A 137 7.49 4.77 -3.21
N ALA A 138 8.30 5.34 -2.32
CA ALA A 138 9.08 4.60 -1.33
C ALA A 138 8.18 3.77 -0.41
N THR A 139 7.06 4.34 0.04
CA THR A 139 6.08 3.66 0.87
C THR A 139 5.39 2.50 0.13
N ALA A 140 5.04 2.69 -1.14
CA ALA A 140 4.44 1.64 -1.95
C ALA A 140 5.42 0.48 -2.21
N LEU A 141 6.70 0.78 -2.38
CA LEU A 141 7.76 -0.24 -2.44
C LEU A 141 7.89 -0.99 -1.12
N GLY A 142 7.82 -0.30 0.03
CA GLY A 142 7.81 -0.92 1.35
C GLY A 142 6.61 -1.86 1.56
N PHE A 143 5.41 -1.45 1.11
CA PHE A 143 4.22 -2.29 1.06
C PHE A 143 4.43 -3.52 0.17
N GLY A 144 5.04 -3.32 -1.00
CA GLY A 144 5.34 -4.38 -1.95
C GLY A 144 6.31 -5.42 -1.42
N LEU A 145 7.39 -4.96 -0.80
CA LEU A 145 8.40 -5.82 -0.19
C LEU A 145 7.78 -6.69 0.91
N ALA A 146 6.97 -6.10 1.79
CA ALA A 146 6.25 -6.85 2.83
C ALA A 146 5.31 -7.90 2.20
N LEU A 147 4.53 -7.51 1.18
CA LEU A 147 3.57 -8.39 0.52
C LEU A 147 4.25 -9.58 -0.16
N ILE A 148 5.33 -9.33 -0.90
CA ILE A 148 6.10 -10.37 -1.62
C ILE A 148 6.79 -11.31 -0.62
N LEU A 149 7.36 -10.79 0.47
CA LEU A 149 7.93 -11.62 1.53
C LEU A 149 6.88 -12.54 2.15
N LEU A 150 5.72 -12.01 2.51
CA LEU A 150 4.64 -12.85 3.06
C LEU A 150 4.20 -13.89 2.03
N ALA A 151 4.08 -13.53 0.76
CA ALA A 151 3.70 -14.46 -0.29
C ALA A 151 4.71 -15.60 -0.47
N GLY A 152 6.01 -15.30 -0.43
CA GLY A 152 7.05 -16.32 -0.48
C GLY A 152 7.00 -17.28 0.73
N ILE A 153 6.78 -16.74 1.93
CA ILE A 153 6.65 -17.58 3.13
C ILE A 153 5.38 -18.44 3.04
N ARG A 154 4.27 -17.90 2.54
CA ARG A 154 3.00 -18.65 2.40
C ARG A 154 3.11 -19.75 1.35
N GLU A 155 3.71 -19.49 0.19
CA GLU A 155 3.99 -20.53 -0.81
C GLU A 155 4.86 -21.66 -0.23
N GLN A 156 5.84 -21.31 0.62
CA GLN A 156 6.67 -22.31 1.29
C GLN A 156 5.88 -23.11 2.34
N LEU A 157 5.04 -22.46 3.14
CA LEU A 157 4.21 -23.12 4.15
C LEU A 157 3.17 -24.07 3.56
N ASP A 158 2.68 -23.78 2.35
CA ASP A 158 1.76 -24.67 1.64
C ASP A 158 2.42 -25.99 1.21
N MET A 159 3.76 -26.02 1.09
CA MET A 159 4.53 -27.23 0.80
C MET A 159 4.87 -28.05 2.05
N VAL A 160 4.58 -27.55 3.26
CA VAL A 160 4.93 -28.19 4.53
C VAL A 160 3.65 -28.69 5.23
N ASP A 161 3.77 -29.78 5.99
CA ASP A 161 2.65 -30.32 6.77
C ASP A 161 2.33 -29.44 8.00
N VAL A 162 1.47 -28.44 7.77
CA VAL A 162 0.89 -27.59 8.82
C VAL A 162 -0.34 -28.29 9.44
N PRO A 163 -0.52 -28.25 10.78
CA PRO A 163 -1.72 -28.77 11.44
C PRO A 163 -3.02 -28.24 10.82
N LYS A 164 -4.03 -29.11 10.65
CA LYS A 164 -5.28 -28.78 9.93
C LYS A 164 -5.98 -27.52 10.45
N GLY A 165 -5.93 -27.27 11.77
CA GLY A 165 -6.54 -26.08 12.39
C GLY A 165 -5.77 -24.77 12.17
N MET A 166 -4.51 -24.82 11.72
CA MET A 166 -3.68 -23.63 11.50
C MET A 166 -3.59 -23.22 10.03
N LYS A 167 -4.08 -24.04 9.09
CA LYS A 167 -4.00 -23.76 7.66
C LYS A 167 -4.76 -22.48 7.28
N GLY A 168 -4.20 -21.72 6.33
CA GLY A 168 -4.81 -20.50 5.80
C GLY A 168 -4.57 -19.26 6.68
N ALA A 169 -5.65 -18.56 7.05
CA ALA A 169 -5.56 -17.27 7.76
C ALA A 169 -4.81 -17.33 9.11
N PRO A 170 -5.00 -18.35 9.98
CA PRO A 170 -4.35 -18.38 11.30
C PRO A 170 -2.83 -18.38 11.22
N ILE A 171 -2.23 -19.27 10.42
CA ILE A 171 -0.77 -19.29 10.24
C ILE A 171 -0.26 -18.02 9.55
N SER A 172 -1.04 -17.45 8.64
CA SER A 172 -0.66 -16.22 7.93
C SER A 172 -0.59 -15.01 8.87
N LEU A 173 -1.52 -14.92 9.83
CA LEU A 173 -1.49 -13.91 10.89
C LEU A 173 -0.31 -14.10 11.83
N LEU A 174 0.03 -15.35 12.17
CA LEU A 174 1.18 -15.66 13.02
C LEU A 174 2.49 -15.29 12.33
N VAL A 175 2.65 -15.66 11.06
CA VAL A 175 3.79 -15.26 10.22
C VAL A 175 3.86 -13.75 10.07
N ALA A 176 2.73 -13.07 9.82
CA ALA A 176 2.68 -11.62 9.75
C ALA A 176 3.13 -10.96 11.06
N GLY A 177 2.75 -11.52 12.21
CA GLY A 177 3.21 -11.06 13.52
C GLY A 177 4.73 -11.24 13.72
N ILE A 178 5.28 -12.40 13.34
CA ILE A 178 6.73 -12.63 13.40
C ILE A 178 7.48 -11.68 12.46
N LEU A 179 6.95 -11.46 11.25
CA LEU A 179 7.51 -10.53 10.28
C LEU A 179 7.47 -9.10 10.82
N ALA A 180 6.37 -8.68 11.47
CA ALA A 180 6.27 -7.38 12.10
C ALA A 180 7.32 -7.19 13.21
N LEU A 181 7.54 -8.20 14.06
CA LEU A 181 8.59 -8.17 15.09
C LEU A 181 9.99 -8.06 14.47
N ALA A 182 10.27 -8.78 13.39
CA ALA A 182 11.54 -8.68 12.67
C ALA A 182 11.75 -7.27 12.10
N PHE A 183 10.69 -6.64 11.56
CA PHE A 183 10.75 -5.29 11.02
C PHE A 183 10.83 -4.20 12.10
N MET A 184 10.28 -4.41 13.29
CA MET A 184 10.48 -3.50 14.43
C MET A 184 11.95 -3.35 14.81
N GLY A 185 12.79 -4.35 14.53
CA GLY A 185 14.25 -4.25 14.70
C GLY A 185 14.91 -3.15 13.85
N PHE A 186 14.28 -2.74 12.74
CA PHE A 186 14.78 -1.65 11.88
C PHE A 186 14.35 -0.26 12.36
N SER A 187 13.48 -0.17 13.37
CA SER A 187 12.97 1.10 13.91
C SER A 187 14.06 2.01 14.49
N GLY A 188 15.22 1.45 14.87
CA GLY A 188 16.36 2.20 15.43
C GLY A 188 17.46 2.60 14.44
N ILE A 189 17.24 2.48 13.13
CA ILE A 189 18.27 2.72 12.09
C ILE A 189 18.40 4.19 11.67
N VAL A 190 17.44 5.06 12.05
CA VAL A 190 17.48 6.51 11.79
C VAL A 190 17.27 7.30 13.07
#